data_AF-A0A2H5ZMD3-F1
#
_entry.id   AF-A0A2H5ZMD3-F1
#
_cell.length_a   1.000
_cell.length_b   1.000
_cell.length_c   1.000
_cell.angle_alpha   90.00
_cell.angle_beta   90.00
_cell.angle_gamma   90.00
#
_symmetry.space_group_name_H-M   'P 1'
#
loop_
_entity.id
_entity.type
_entity.pdbx_description
1 polymer ?
#
loop_
_entity_poly.entity_id
_entity_poly.type
_entity_poly.pdbx_seq_one_letter_code
_entity_poly.pdbx_strand_id
1 'polypeptide(L)'
;MLRVAMIMNLVAYSVVASQPLAYMLVLSKARRALSAPAFIETRQCIDVVMNRRVPVIYLGALATLLIVLALSAHSRKWNMLATAGVAFVCLVTHLARTMLENVPINSAIHRWSTTNCAEDWEKDRAKSFRIFSYRQVVLFAGFLSLLVGPVFQLLQPTENRKSTLPVGRAEASSGRAYFGGGHELQRVRNPPRAAWLLSSKPAARRRSGGGSTGVTALSGESAPSMTSPASMAWSSAVPV
;
A
#
# COMPACT_ATOMS: atom_id res chain seq x y z
N MET A 1 6.42 8.45 19.31
CA MET A 1 5.43 7.39 19.06
C MET A 1 4.51 7.69 17.87
N LEU A 2 3.71 8.77 17.87
CA LEU A 2 2.78 9.07 16.76
C LEU A 2 3.42 9.09 15.35
N ARG A 3 4.61 9.67 15.19
CA ARG A 3 5.31 9.71 13.89
C ARG A 3 5.62 8.31 13.35
N VAL A 4 6.03 7.39 14.22
CA VAL A 4 6.33 6.00 13.84
C VAL A 4 5.03 5.29 13.44
N ALA A 5 3.97 5.44 14.22
CA ALA A 5 2.65 4.89 13.89
C ALA A 5 2.13 5.41 12.53
N MET A 6 2.34 6.68 12.22
CA MET A 6 1.99 7.25 10.92
C MET A 6 2.78 6.64 9.76
N ILE A 7 4.10 6.47 9.92
CA ILE A 7 4.92 5.86 8.87
C ILE A 7 4.48 4.42 8.64
N MET A 8 4.27 3.65 9.71
CA MET A 8 3.75 2.28 9.61
C MET A 8 2.38 2.24 8.92
N ASN A 9 1.47 3.14 9.29
CA ASN A 9 0.16 3.25 8.67
C ASN A 9 0.24 3.64 7.20
N LEU A 10 1.10 4.61 6.82
CA LEU A 10 1.30 5.00 5.42
C LEU A 10 1.83 3.84 4.59
N VAL A 11 2.77 3.05 5.12
CA VAL A 11 3.27 1.84 4.45
C VAL A 11 2.12 0.84 4.28
N ALA A 12 1.40 0.50 5.35
CA ALA A 12 0.30 -0.46 5.28
C ALA A 12 -0.82 -0.01 4.31
N TYR A 13 -1.21 1.26 4.38
CA TYR A 13 -2.23 1.84 3.51
C TYR A 13 -1.76 1.92 2.05
N SER A 14 -0.47 2.20 1.80
CA SER A 14 0.09 2.20 0.44
C SER A 14 0.02 0.81 -0.20
N VAL A 15 0.26 -0.26 0.56
CA VAL A 15 0.07 -1.64 0.08
C VAL A 15 -1.37 -1.87 -0.33
N VAL A 16 -2.33 -1.48 0.51
CA VAL A 16 -3.78 -1.59 0.22
C VAL A 16 -4.18 -0.76 -1.01
N ALA A 17 -3.75 0.49 -1.11
CA ALA A 17 -4.09 1.39 -2.20
C ALA A 17 -3.43 1.00 -3.54
N SER A 18 -2.23 0.41 -3.49
CA SER A 18 -1.49 0.00 -4.69
C SER A 18 -2.16 -1.14 -5.46
N GLN A 19 -2.84 -2.06 -4.78
CA GLN A 19 -3.49 -3.23 -5.40
C GLN A 19 -4.49 -2.83 -6.50
N PRO A 20 -5.53 -2.02 -6.22
CA PRO A 20 -6.48 -1.63 -7.25
C PRO A 20 -5.85 -0.72 -8.31
N LEU A 21 -4.88 0.14 -7.94
CA LEU A 21 -4.16 0.98 -8.91
C LEU A 21 -3.40 0.15 -9.94
N ALA A 22 -2.61 -0.83 -9.50
CA ALA A 22 -1.88 -1.73 -10.39
C ALA A 22 -2.83 -2.49 -11.31
N TYR A 23 -3.96 -2.93 -10.76
CA TYR A 23 -4.98 -3.66 -11.52
C TYR A 23 -5.64 -2.80 -12.61
N MET A 24 -5.99 -1.54 -12.29
CA MET A 24 -6.59 -0.63 -13.26
C MET A 24 -5.59 -0.26 -14.36
N LEU A 25 -4.35 0.06 -14.01
CA LEU A 25 -3.35 0.52 -14.96
C LEU A 25 -2.90 -0.59 -15.92
N VAL A 26 -2.71 -1.81 -15.41
CA VAL A 26 -2.10 -2.90 -16.20
C VAL A 26 -3.16 -3.85 -16.76
N LEU A 27 -4.15 -4.25 -15.96
CA LEU A 27 -5.05 -5.36 -16.32
C LEU A 27 -6.38 -4.93 -16.93
N SER A 28 -6.76 -3.65 -16.87
CA SER A 28 -8.10 -3.22 -17.29
C SER A 28 -8.40 -3.47 -18.77
N LYS A 29 -7.45 -3.16 -19.67
CA LYS A 29 -7.60 -3.42 -21.11
C LYS A 29 -7.56 -4.91 -21.43
N ALA A 30 -6.56 -5.62 -20.88
CA ALA A 30 -6.39 -7.05 -21.09
C ALA A 30 -7.65 -7.84 -20.70
N ARG A 31 -8.23 -7.56 -19.53
CA ARG A 31 -9.43 -8.28 -19.06
C ARG A 31 -10.70 -8.00 -19.86
N ARG A 32 -10.81 -6.84 -20.52
CA ARG A 32 -11.94 -6.55 -21.41
C ARG A 32 -11.85 -7.34 -22.72
N ALA A 33 -10.63 -7.67 -23.14
CA ALA A 33 -10.38 -8.46 -24.34
C ALA A 33 -10.49 -9.98 -24.12
N LEU A 34 -10.62 -10.45 -22.87
CA LEU A 34 -10.77 -11.88 -22.58
C LEU A 34 -12.11 -12.41 -23.06
N SER A 35 -12.08 -13.62 -23.64
CA SER A 35 -13.25 -14.46 -23.85
C SER A 35 -13.87 -14.88 -22.50
N ALA A 36 -15.14 -15.29 -22.50
CA ALA A 36 -15.83 -15.71 -21.28
C ALA A 36 -15.08 -16.82 -20.52
N PRO A 37 -14.62 -17.92 -21.17
CA PRO A 37 -13.90 -19.00 -20.48
C PRO A 37 -12.60 -18.51 -19.84
N ALA A 38 -11.80 -17.72 -20.57
CA ALA A 38 -10.53 -17.19 -20.07
C ALA A 38 -10.75 -16.19 -18.91
N PHE A 39 -11.83 -15.40 -18.95
CA PHE A 39 -12.20 -14.51 -17.86
C PHE A 39 -12.56 -15.29 -16.58
N ILE A 40 -13.37 -16.35 -16.70
CA ILE A 40 -13.78 -17.21 -15.59
C ILE A 40 -12.57 -17.85 -14.94
N GLU A 41 -11.74 -18.53 -15.74
CA GLU A 41 -10.54 -19.23 -15.27
C GLU A 41 -9.60 -18.26 -14.54
N THR A 42 -9.28 -17.13 -15.20
CA THR A 42 -8.43 -16.10 -14.59
C THR A 42 -9.01 -15.59 -13.27
N ARG A 43 -10.33 -15.39 -13.19
CA ARG A 43 -10.98 -14.86 -11.99
C ARG A 43 -10.95 -15.88 -10.84
N GLN A 44 -11.27 -17.14 -11.11
CA GLN A 44 -11.25 -18.21 -10.12
C GLN A 44 -9.82 -18.42 -9.57
N CYS A 45 -8.80 -18.43 -10.43
CA CYS A 45 -7.40 -18.52 -9.98
C CYS A 45 -6.99 -17.34 -9.08
N ILE A 46 -7.34 -16.11 -9.45
CA ILE A 46 -7.01 -14.91 -8.66
C ILE A 46 -7.75 -14.92 -7.32
N ASP A 47 -9.04 -15.23 -7.32
CA ASP A 47 -9.88 -15.12 -6.13
C ASP A 47 -9.46 -16.11 -5.02
N VAL A 48 -8.98 -17.32 -5.36
CA VAL A 48 -8.42 -18.27 -4.38
C VAL A 48 -7.24 -17.65 -3.60
N VAL A 49 -6.33 -16.98 -4.31
CA VAL A 49 -5.16 -16.34 -3.68
C VAL A 49 -5.58 -15.10 -2.89
N MET A 50 -6.50 -14.31 -3.44
CA MET A 50 -6.96 -13.06 -2.83
C MET A 50 -7.76 -13.31 -1.55
N ASN A 51 -8.69 -14.27 -1.54
CA ASN A 51 -9.55 -14.55 -0.38
C ASN A 51 -8.74 -14.94 0.87
N ARG A 52 -7.58 -15.59 0.69
CA ARG A 52 -6.70 -15.95 1.81
C ARG A 52 -5.84 -14.79 2.32
N ARG A 53 -5.31 -13.95 1.42
CA ARG A 53 -4.28 -12.95 1.77
C ARG A 53 -4.85 -11.56 2.04
N VAL A 54 -5.86 -11.15 1.29
CA VAL A 54 -6.42 -9.79 1.34
C VAL A 54 -6.96 -9.45 2.74
N PRO A 55 -7.72 -10.32 3.44
CA PRO A 55 -8.24 -9.97 4.76
C PRO A 55 -7.15 -9.59 5.77
N VAL A 56 -6.04 -10.32 5.79
CA VAL A 56 -4.91 -10.06 6.70
C VAL A 56 -4.29 -8.69 6.42
N ILE A 57 -4.09 -8.34 5.15
CA ILE A 57 -3.52 -7.05 4.75
C ILE A 57 -4.44 -5.89 5.17
N TYR A 58 -5.74 -6.03 4.93
CA TYR A 58 -6.71 -4.99 5.29
C TYR A 58 -6.89 -4.84 6.80
N LEU A 59 -6.90 -5.95 7.56
CA LEU A 59 -6.93 -5.91 9.01
C LEU A 59 -5.68 -5.23 9.59
N GLY A 60 -4.50 -5.50 9.01
CA GLY A 60 -3.26 -4.83 9.38
C GLY A 60 -3.32 -3.32 9.15
N ALA A 61 -3.78 -2.88 7.97
CA ALA A 61 -3.95 -1.46 7.66
C ALA A 61 -5.00 -0.78 8.57
N LEU A 62 -6.10 -1.48 8.87
CA LEU A 62 -7.13 -0.99 9.78
C LEU A 62 -6.59 -0.83 11.21
N ALA A 63 -5.84 -1.81 11.70
CA ALA A 63 -5.23 -1.76 13.03
C ALA A 63 -4.22 -0.61 13.16
N THR A 64 -3.33 -0.42 12.18
CA THR A 64 -2.39 0.70 12.20
C THR A 64 -3.10 2.05 12.15
N LEU A 65 -4.20 2.14 11.41
CA LEU A 65 -5.01 3.35 11.31
C LEU A 65 -5.73 3.69 12.62
N LEU A 66 -6.27 2.67 13.31
CA LEU A 66 -6.87 2.83 14.64
C LEU A 66 -5.84 3.32 15.68
N ILE A 67 -4.61 2.79 15.63
CA ILE A 67 -3.51 3.26 16.50
C ILE A 67 -3.20 4.74 16.23
N VAL A 68 -3.14 5.15 14.95
CA VAL A 68 -2.94 6.56 14.58
C VAL A 68 -4.07 7.45 15.10
N LEU A 69 -5.32 7.03 14.97
CA LEU A 69 -6.48 7.76 15.51
C LEU A 69 -6.38 7.92 17.03
N ALA A 70 -6.14 6.83 17.75
CA ALA A 70 -6.02 6.84 19.21
C ALA A 70 -4.88 7.76 19.69
N LEU A 71 -3.69 7.65 19.08
CA LEU A 71 -2.54 8.49 19.42
C LEU A 71 -2.76 9.96 19.06
N SER A 72 -3.47 10.24 17.96
CA SER A 72 -3.81 11.61 17.53
C SER A 72 -4.79 12.28 18.48
N ALA A 73 -5.82 11.54 18.92
CA ALA A 73 -6.77 11.99 19.92
C ALA A 73 -6.09 12.22 21.27
N HIS A 74 -5.27 11.28 21.74
CA HIS A 74 -4.52 11.40 22.99
C HIS A 74 -3.57 12.61 22.98
N SER A 75 -2.88 12.85 21.85
CA SER A 75 -1.96 13.98 21.70
C SER A 75 -2.66 15.31 21.38
N ARG A 76 -4.00 15.35 21.32
CA ARG A 76 -4.82 16.51 20.92
C ARG A 76 -4.41 17.14 19.57
N LYS A 77 -3.94 16.32 18.63
CA LYS A 77 -3.52 16.76 17.28
C LYS A 77 -4.68 16.67 16.30
N TRP A 78 -5.57 17.65 16.37
CA TRP A 78 -6.83 17.68 15.63
C TRP A 78 -6.68 17.53 14.11
N ASN A 79 -5.67 18.17 13.49
CA ASN A 79 -5.42 18.03 12.04
C ASN A 79 -5.09 16.59 11.64
N MET A 80 -4.30 15.89 12.45
CA MET A 80 -3.96 14.49 12.21
C MET A 80 -5.16 13.59 12.46
N LEU A 81 -5.94 13.88 13.50
CA LEU A 81 -7.15 13.14 13.82
C LEU A 81 -8.19 13.24 12.68
N ALA A 82 -8.40 14.44 12.14
CA ALA A 82 -9.33 14.67 11.03
C ALA A 82 -8.90 13.92 9.76
N THR A 83 -7.63 14.05 9.36
CA THR A 83 -7.10 13.39 8.15
C THR A 83 -7.10 11.86 8.26
N ALA A 84 -6.76 11.32 9.44
CA ALA A 84 -6.87 9.90 9.73
C ALA A 84 -8.33 9.42 9.81
N GLY A 85 -9.25 10.26 10.30
CA GLY A 85 -10.69 9.99 10.34
C GLY A 85 -11.28 9.83 8.94
N VAL A 86 -10.94 10.73 8.02
CA VAL A 86 -11.32 10.61 6.60
C VAL A 86 -10.79 9.30 6.00
N ALA A 87 -9.52 9.00 6.23
CA ALA A 87 -8.91 7.76 5.73
C ALA A 87 -9.57 6.50 6.28
N PHE A 88 -10.02 6.54 7.54
CA PHE A 88 -10.74 5.47 8.21
C PHE A 88 -12.11 5.25 7.58
N VAL A 89 -12.89 6.31 7.37
CA VAL A 89 -14.19 6.25 6.69
C VAL A 89 -14.03 5.70 5.27
N CYS A 90 -13.01 6.14 4.53
CA CYS A 90 -12.70 5.61 3.20
C CYS A 90 -12.39 4.10 3.24
N LEU A 91 -11.54 3.66 4.17
CA LEU A 91 -11.15 2.24 4.30
C LEU A 91 -12.35 1.37 4.69
N VAL A 92 -13.18 1.81 5.65
CA VAL A 92 -14.40 1.10 6.07
C VAL A 92 -15.42 1.05 4.93
N THR A 93 -15.63 2.16 4.21
CA THR A 93 -16.53 2.20 3.05
C THR A 93 -16.07 1.24 1.96
N HIS A 94 -14.75 1.20 1.70
CA HIS A 94 -14.17 0.23 0.78
C HIS A 94 -14.44 -1.21 1.22
N LEU A 95 -14.19 -1.54 2.48
CA LEU A 95 -14.44 -2.88 3.03
C LEU A 95 -15.91 -3.27 2.96
N ALA A 96 -16.81 -2.38 3.37
CA ALA A 96 -18.26 -2.59 3.30
C ALA A 96 -18.72 -2.89 1.87
N ARG A 97 -18.30 -2.08 0.88
CA ARG A 97 -18.63 -2.32 -0.54
C ARG A 97 -18.02 -3.62 -1.07
N THR A 98 -16.83 -3.99 -0.58
CA THR A 98 -16.21 -5.27 -0.95
C THR A 98 -17.06 -6.44 -0.50
N MET A 99 -17.54 -6.42 0.75
CA MET A 99 -18.39 -7.49 1.30
C MET A 99 -19.79 -7.49 0.69
N LEU A 100 -20.39 -6.31 0.49
CA LEU A 100 -21.77 -6.20 0.01
C LEU A 100 -21.94 -6.45 -1.50
N GLU A 101 -20.95 -6.08 -2.31
CA GLU A 101 -21.11 -6.12 -3.77
C GLU A 101 -20.11 -7.05 -4.45
N ASN A 102 -18.82 -6.95 -4.08
CA ASN A 102 -17.78 -7.71 -4.76
C ASN A 102 -17.80 -9.19 -4.38
N VAL A 103 -18.06 -9.53 -3.11
CA VAL A 103 -18.17 -10.93 -2.66
C VAL A 103 -19.34 -11.66 -3.35
N PRO A 104 -20.59 -11.12 -3.39
CA PRO A 104 -21.68 -11.79 -4.10
C PRO A 104 -21.42 -12.02 -5.59
N ILE A 105 -20.82 -11.04 -6.29
CA ILE A 105 -20.44 -11.19 -7.70
C ILE A 105 -19.38 -12.29 -7.86
N ASN A 106 -18.36 -12.30 -7.00
CA ASN A 106 -17.34 -13.34 -7.03
C ASN A 106 -17.94 -14.73 -6.79
N SER A 107 -18.86 -14.85 -5.84
CA SER A 107 -19.57 -16.11 -5.57
C SER A 107 -20.43 -16.55 -6.76
N ALA A 108 -21.02 -15.63 -7.51
CA ALA A 108 -21.73 -15.96 -8.75
C ALA A 108 -20.78 -16.51 -9.83
N ILE A 109 -19.63 -15.85 -10.04
CA ILE A 109 -18.61 -16.28 -11.01
C ILE A 109 -18.03 -17.66 -10.65
N HIS A 110 -17.88 -17.98 -9.36
CA HIS A 110 -17.40 -19.30 -8.92
C HIS A 110 -18.35 -20.45 -9.26
N ARG A 111 -19.63 -20.17 -9.53
CA ARG A 111 -20.60 -21.19 -9.94
C ARG A 111 -20.60 -21.43 -11.45
N TRP A 112 -19.95 -20.57 -12.23
CA TRP A 112 -19.86 -20.74 -13.67
C TRP A 112 -18.78 -21.76 -14.04
N SER A 113 -18.99 -22.52 -15.10
CA SER A 113 -17.95 -23.33 -15.73
C SER A 113 -17.48 -22.68 -17.03
N THR A 114 -16.32 -23.10 -17.52
CA THR A 114 -15.78 -22.65 -18.81
C THR A 114 -16.64 -23.08 -20.00
N THR A 115 -17.44 -24.13 -19.83
CA THR A 115 -18.36 -24.68 -20.84
C THR A 115 -19.80 -24.23 -20.67
N ASN A 116 -20.18 -23.75 -19.48
CA ASN A 116 -21.51 -23.30 -19.12
C ASN A 116 -21.42 -21.95 -18.40
N CYS A 117 -21.25 -20.91 -19.20
CA CYS A 117 -21.22 -19.52 -18.75
C CYS A 117 -22.62 -18.91 -18.81
N ALA A 118 -22.96 -18.05 -17.85
CA ALA A 118 -24.22 -17.32 -17.89
C ALA A 118 -24.33 -16.46 -19.16
N GLU A 119 -25.50 -16.42 -19.81
CA GLU A 119 -25.73 -15.59 -21.00
C GLU A 119 -25.38 -14.11 -20.77
N ASP A 120 -25.59 -13.64 -19.53
CA ASP A 120 -25.36 -12.26 -19.10
C ASP A 120 -23.96 -11.98 -18.50
N TRP A 121 -22.97 -12.86 -18.70
CA TRP A 121 -21.64 -12.73 -18.08
C TRP A 121 -20.95 -11.38 -18.37
N GLU A 122 -21.20 -10.78 -19.52
CA GLU A 122 -20.63 -9.47 -19.87
C GLU A 122 -21.17 -8.35 -18.99
N LYS A 123 -22.46 -8.42 -18.62
CA LYS A 123 -23.09 -7.45 -17.71
C LYS A 123 -22.48 -7.55 -16.32
N ASP A 124 -22.28 -8.76 -15.82
CA ASP A 124 -21.63 -9.00 -14.53
C ASP A 124 -20.16 -8.60 -14.52
N ARG A 125 -19.43 -8.86 -15.61
CA ARG A 125 -18.07 -8.37 -15.83
C ARG A 125 -18.02 -6.84 -15.78
N ALA A 126 -18.90 -6.16 -16.52
CA ALA A 126 -18.98 -4.70 -16.55
C ALA A 126 -19.33 -4.13 -15.16
N LYS A 127 -20.29 -4.75 -14.46
CA LYS A 127 -20.66 -4.40 -13.08
C LYS A 127 -19.46 -4.54 -12.13
N SER A 128 -18.73 -5.66 -12.21
CA SER A 128 -17.51 -5.89 -11.43
C SER A 128 -16.46 -4.80 -11.65
N PHE A 129 -16.21 -4.41 -12.91
CA PHE A 129 -15.27 -3.33 -13.22
C PHE A 129 -15.69 -1.97 -12.66
N ARG A 130 -16.99 -1.64 -12.71
CA ARG A 130 -17.51 -0.40 -12.15
C ARG A 130 -17.30 -0.33 -10.65
N ILE A 131 -17.63 -1.41 -9.93
CA ILE A 131 -17.45 -1.53 -8.48
C ILE A 131 -15.96 -1.41 -8.13
N PHE A 132 -15.10 -2.08 -8.88
CA PHE A 132 -13.66 -2.02 -8.67
C PHE A 132 -13.09 -0.61 -8.87
N SER A 133 -13.55 0.10 -9.90
CA SER A 133 -13.13 1.48 -10.18
C SER A 133 -13.56 2.44 -9.06
N TYR A 134 -14.79 2.31 -8.58
CA TYR A 134 -15.28 3.09 -7.44
C TYR A 134 -14.44 2.84 -6.17
N ARG A 135 -14.19 1.56 -5.85
CA ARG A 135 -13.37 1.14 -4.70
C ARG A 135 -11.97 1.75 -4.72
N GLN A 136 -11.40 1.95 -5.90
CA GLN A 136 -10.09 2.57 -6.07
C GLN A 136 -10.11 4.06 -5.75
N VAL A 137 -11.10 4.80 -6.26
CA VAL A 137 -11.23 6.24 -5.98
C VAL A 137 -11.37 6.47 -4.48
N VAL A 138 -12.17 5.65 -3.79
CA VAL A 138 -12.36 5.74 -2.34
C VAL A 138 -11.05 5.49 -1.58
N LEU A 139 -10.30 4.44 -1.92
CA LEU A 139 -9.00 4.17 -1.28
C LEU A 139 -7.97 5.25 -1.57
N PHE A 140 -7.95 5.77 -2.80
CA PHE A 140 -7.01 6.82 -3.18
C PHE A 140 -7.30 8.13 -2.44
N ALA A 141 -8.58 8.50 -2.28
CA ALA A 141 -8.98 9.64 -1.47
C ALA A 141 -8.53 9.50 0.00
N GLY A 142 -8.72 8.32 0.60
CA GLY A 142 -8.26 8.05 1.96
C GLY A 142 -6.73 8.04 2.08
N PHE A 143 -6.01 7.57 1.07
CA PHE A 143 -4.56 7.62 1.05
C PHE A 143 -4.04 9.07 0.94
N LEU A 144 -4.61 9.87 0.04
CA LEU A 144 -4.26 11.28 -0.10
C LEU A 144 -4.55 12.07 1.17
N SER A 145 -5.65 11.79 1.88
CA SER A 145 -5.95 12.48 3.14
C SER A 145 -4.87 12.21 4.19
N LEU A 146 -4.31 10.99 4.27
CA LEU A 146 -3.21 10.67 5.18
C LEU A 146 -1.90 11.40 4.85
N LEU A 147 -1.66 11.79 3.59
CA LEU A 147 -0.49 12.56 3.20
C LEU A 147 -0.60 14.04 3.59
N VAL A 148 -1.82 14.57 3.58
CA VAL A 148 -2.09 15.99 3.88
C VAL A 148 -1.72 16.35 5.33
N GLY A 149 -2.03 15.47 6.30
CA GLY A 149 -1.77 15.74 7.73
C GLY A 149 -0.30 16.04 8.06
N PRO A 150 0.65 15.16 7.68
CA PRO A 150 2.07 15.40 7.84
C PRO A 150 2.58 16.66 7.11
N VAL A 151 2.09 16.95 5.90
CA VAL A 151 2.50 18.14 5.14
C VAL A 151 2.11 19.42 5.87
N PHE A 152 0.89 19.52 6.39
CA PHE A 152 0.50 20.68 7.21
C PHE A 152 1.36 20.82 8.48
N GLN A 153 1.78 19.72 9.09
CA GLN A 153 2.67 19.77 10.25
C GLN A 153 4.08 20.24 9.89
N LEU A 154 4.54 20.03 8.65
CA LEU A 154 5.81 20.58 8.15
C LEU A 154 5.72 22.08 7.82
N LEU A 155 4.54 22.55 7.41
CA LEU A 155 4.30 23.95 7.04
C LEU A 155 4.06 24.87 8.24
N GLN A 156 3.68 24.32 9.40
CA GLN A 156 3.50 25.13 10.61
C GLN A 156 4.85 25.71 11.05
N PRO A 157 5.02 27.05 11.05
CA PRO A 157 6.26 27.68 11.48
C PRO A 157 6.60 27.24 12.91
N THR A 158 7.85 26.91 13.18
CA THR A 158 8.35 26.61 14.53
C THR A 158 8.44 27.88 15.39
N GLU A 159 7.44 28.74 15.32
CA GLU A 159 7.42 30.08 15.91
C GLU A 159 7.51 30.01 17.45
N ASN A 160 7.14 28.88 18.04
CA ASN A 160 7.09 28.69 19.49
C ASN A 160 8.36 28.09 20.14
N ARG A 161 9.49 27.99 19.42
CA ARG A 161 10.73 27.40 20.01
C ARG A 161 11.62 28.40 20.76
N LYS A 162 11.26 29.68 20.81
CA LYS A 162 12.16 30.74 21.32
C LYS A 162 11.85 31.28 22.74
N SER A 163 10.77 30.88 23.40
CA SER A 163 10.40 31.45 24.73
C SER A 163 10.89 30.65 25.94
N THR A 164 11.62 29.55 25.76
CA THR A 164 12.29 28.80 26.85
C THR A 164 13.81 28.76 26.65
N LEU A 165 14.40 29.85 26.18
CA LEU A 165 15.71 30.17 26.73
C LEU A 165 15.47 30.42 28.23
N PRO A 166 16.13 29.70 29.15
CA PRO A 166 16.06 30.04 30.55
C PRO A 166 16.50 31.49 30.64
N VAL A 167 15.55 32.39 30.90
CA VAL A 167 15.85 33.76 31.31
C VAL A 167 16.80 33.56 32.47
N GLY A 168 18.05 33.94 32.25
CA GLY A 168 19.12 33.76 33.20
C GLY A 168 18.61 34.22 34.55
N ARG A 169 18.40 33.24 35.43
CA ARG A 169 18.47 33.48 36.86
C ARG A 169 19.90 33.96 37.05
N ALA A 170 20.07 35.27 37.01
CA ALA A 170 21.23 35.92 37.55
C ALA A 170 21.20 35.59 39.04
N GLU A 171 21.73 34.42 39.39
CA GLU A 171 22.25 34.18 40.72
C GLU A 171 23.37 35.20 40.88
N ALA A 172 23.06 36.27 41.60
CA ALA A 172 24.04 36.96 42.40
C ALA A 172 24.59 35.97 43.43
N SER A 173 25.45 35.05 43.01
CA SER A 173 26.28 34.24 43.89
C SER A 173 27.45 35.13 44.33
N SER A 174 27.18 35.93 45.36
CA SER A 174 28.22 36.53 46.17
C SER A 174 29.09 35.42 46.77
N GLY A 175 30.31 35.30 46.24
CA GLY A 175 31.52 34.90 46.95
C GLY A 175 31.50 33.59 47.73
N ARG A 176 32.07 32.54 47.15
CA ARG A 176 32.90 31.61 47.92
C ARG A 176 34.13 31.18 47.14
N ALA A 177 35.25 31.34 47.82
CA ALA A 177 36.60 31.30 47.30
C ALA A 177 37.08 29.89 46.90
N TYR A 178 37.90 29.89 45.85
CA TYR A 178 39.10 29.10 45.58
C TYR A 178 39.42 27.88 46.46
N PHE A 179 39.65 26.75 45.80
CA PHE A 179 40.72 25.73 45.97
C PHE A 179 40.24 24.49 45.20
N GLY A 180 40.95 23.79 44.31
CA GLY A 180 42.32 23.75 43.83
C GLY A 180 42.50 22.41 43.07
N GLY A 181 43.40 22.36 42.09
CA GLY A 181 43.79 21.13 41.34
C GLY A 181 42.80 20.72 40.24
N GLY A 182 43.17 20.54 38.98
CA GLY A 182 44.38 19.94 38.43
C GLY A 182 43.94 18.70 37.63
N HIS A 183 44.48 18.56 36.41
CA HIS A 183 44.19 17.54 35.38
C HIS A 183 42.96 17.80 34.49
N GLU A 184 42.97 17.53 33.19
CA GLU A 184 44.02 17.36 32.19
C GLU A 184 43.25 17.31 30.86
N LEU A 185 43.92 17.68 29.78
CA LEU A 185 43.43 17.77 28.42
C LEU A 185 42.74 16.50 27.93
N GLN A 186 41.57 16.64 27.28
CA GLN A 186 41.27 15.87 26.07
C GLN A 186 40.34 16.62 25.11
N ARG A 187 40.97 17.31 24.15
CA ARG A 187 40.34 17.78 22.91
C ARG A 187 39.88 16.57 22.10
N VAL A 188 38.57 16.34 22.00
CA VAL A 188 38.03 15.48 20.94
C VAL A 188 37.57 16.37 19.79
N ARG A 189 38.34 16.28 18.70
CA ARG A 189 38.12 16.96 17.43
C ARG A 189 36.79 16.53 16.80
N ASN A 190 35.96 17.50 16.44
CA ASN A 190 34.89 17.31 15.47
C ASN A 190 35.49 16.95 14.11
N PRO A 191 35.07 15.86 13.43
CA PRO A 191 35.41 15.65 12.04
C PRO A 191 34.57 16.55 11.11
N PRO A 192 35.12 16.96 9.96
CA PRO A 192 34.46 17.87 9.03
C PRO A 192 33.33 17.19 8.27
N ARG A 193 32.30 18.00 7.98
CA ARG A 193 31.18 17.68 7.08
C ARG A 193 31.71 17.34 5.69
N ALA A 194 31.60 16.08 5.30
CA ALA A 194 31.81 15.64 3.92
C ALA A 194 30.64 16.12 3.06
N ALA A 195 30.93 17.08 2.19
CA ALA A 195 30.11 17.44 1.06
C ALA A 195 30.17 16.32 0.01
N TRP A 196 29.06 15.63 -0.21
CA TRP A 196 28.89 14.75 -1.37
C TRP A 196 28.03 15.48 -2.40
N LEU A 197 28.72 16.20 -3.28
CA LEU A 197 28.29 16.53 -4.64
C LEU A 197 28.93 15.52 -5.58
N LEU A 198 28.19 15.16 -6.65
CA LEU A 198 28.55 14.47 -7.91
C LEU A 198 27.61 13.28 -8.16
N SER A 199 26.65 13.42 -9.08
CA SER A 199 26.84 13.32 -10.54
C SER A 199 26.98 11.87 -11.00
N SER A 200 25.87 11.26 -11.42
CA SER A 200 25.89 10.15 -12.35
C SER A 200 24.97 10.46 -13.55
N LYS A 201 25.61 10.72 -14.68
CA LYS A 201 25.02 10.75 -16.02
C LYS A 201 24.39 9.39 -16.36
N PRO A 202 23.30 9.33 -17.13
CA PRO A 202 22.81 8.07 -17.69
C PRO A 202 23.70 7.60 -18.85
N ALA A 203 24.15 6.34 -18.76
CA ALA A 203 24.82 5.66 -19.85
C ALA A 203 23.80 5.28 -20.93
N ALA A 204 23.95 5.88 -22.11
CA ALA A 204 23.27 5.46 -23.32
C ALA A 204 23.77 4.06 -23.73
N ARG A 205 22.91 3.04 -23.62
CA ARG A 205 23.18 1.72 -24.21
C ARG A 205 22.40 1.59 -25.52
N ARG A 206 23.06 1.97 -26.62
CA ARG A 206 22.77 1.46 -27.96
C ARG A 206 22.92 -0.07 -27.94
N ARG A 207 21.90 -0.80 -28.38
CA ARG A 207 22.10 -2.12 -28.99
C ARG A 207 21.29 -2.17 -30.29
N SER A 208 22.03 -2.00 -31.37
CA SER A 208 21.72 -2.43 -32.72
C SER A 208 21.93 -3.93 -32.87
N GLY A 209 21.24 -4.53 -33.85
CA GLY A 209 21.41 -5.91 -34.30
C GLY A 209 20.18 -6.74 -33.91
N GLY A 210 19.32 -7.15 -34.84
CA GLY A 210 19.62 -7.72 -36.15
C GLY A 210 19.44 -9.23 -36.01
N GLY A 211 18.45 -9.79 -36.71
CA GLY A 211 18.12 -11.21 -36.60
C GLY A 211 16.79 -11.57 -37.24
N SER A 212 16.68 -11.34 -38.54
CA SER A 212 15.70 -11.97 -39.42
C SER A 212 16.18 -13.38 -39.75
N THR A 213 15.55 -14.39 -39.17
CA THR A 213 15.55 -15.81 -39.56
C THR A 213 14.41 -16.43 -38.75
N GLY A 214 13.50 -17.24 -39.25
CA GLY A 214 13.33 -17.93 -40.50
C GLY A 214 12.12 -18.83 -40.24
N VAL A 215 11.14 -18.77 -41.12
CA VAL A 215 9.97 -19.64 -41.11
C VAL A 215 10.47 -21.08 -41.23
N THR A 216 10.25 -21.90 -40.21
CA THR A 216 10.34 -23.36 -40.32
C THR A 216 9.04 -23.94 -39.82
N ALA A 217 8.21 -24.37 -40.77
CA ALA A 217 7.06 -25.22 -40.50
C ALA A 217 7.60 -26.59 -40.05
N LEU A 218 7.32 -26.97 -38.81
CA LEU A 218 7.43 -28.35 -38.36
C LEU A 218 6.03 -28.87 -38.10
N SER A 219 5.59 -29.68 -39.07
CA SER A 219 4.48 -30.61 -38.96
C SER A 219 4.82 -31.72 -37.96
N GLY A 220 3.86 -32.05 -37.10
CA GLY A 220 3.73 -33.37 -36.51
C GLY A 220 4.60 -33.65 -35.29
N GLU A 221 4.09 -33.33 -34.10
CA GLU A 221 4.44 -34.12 -32.92
C GLU A 221 3.21 -34.34 -32.04
N SER A 222 2.87 -35.62 -31.90
CA SER A 222 1.74 -36.18 -31.18
C SER A 222 1.89 -35.91 -29.68
N ALA A 223 0.92 -35.23 -29.08
CA ALA A 223 0.91 -34.97 -27.64
C ALA A 223 0.74 -36.29 -26.84
N PRO A 224 1.59 -36.56 -25.83
CA PRO A 224 1.34 -37.62 -24.88
C PRO A 224 0.19 -37.24 -23.95
N SER A 225 -0.70 -38.20 -23.73
CA SER A 225 -1.84 -38.15 -22.81
C SER A 225 -1.40 -37.76 -21.40
N MET A 226 -1.70 -36.54 -20.96
CA MET A 226 -1.64 -36.18 -19.55
C MET A 226 -2.81 -36.85 -18.83
N THR A 227 -2.47 -37.91 -18.10
CA THR A 227 -3.33 -38.51 -17.09
C THR A 227 -3.59 -37.50 -15.98
N SER A 228 -4.89 -37.37 -15.67
CA SER A 228 -5.48 -36.56 -14.62
C SER A 228 -4.86 -36.87 -13.24
N PRO A 229 -4.29 -35.89 -12.52
CA PRO A 229 -4.06 -36.05 -11.10
C PRO A 229 -5.34 -35.76 -10.34
N ALA A 230 -5.75 -36.78 -9.59
CA ALA A 230 -6.90 -36.84 -8.73
C ALA A 230 -7.13 -35.59 -7.86
N SER A 231 -8.41 -35.27 -7.75
CA SER A 231 -9.06 -34.46 -6.73
C SER A 231 -8.43 -34.58 -5.34
N MET A 232 -7.65 -33.57 -4.93
CA MET A 232 -7.48 -33.25 -3.50
C MET A 232 -8.62 -32.32 -3.08
N ALA A 233 -9.66 -32.91 -2.51
CA ALA A 233 -10.75 -32.21 -1.86
C ALA A 233 -10.22 -31.44 -0.64
N TRP A 234 -10.08 -30.12 -0.77
CA TRP A 234 -9.96 -29.23 0.38
C TRP A 234 -11.36 -28.90 0.90
N SER A 235 -11.89 -29.79 1.74
CA SER A 235 -13.03 -29.48 2.60
C SER A 235 -12.54 -28.51 3.68
N SER A 236 -12.85 -27.24 3.52
CA SER A 236 -12.84 -26.27 4.61
C SER A 236 -14.17 -25.54 4.59
N ALA A 237 -15.17 -26.20 5.17
CA ALA A 237 -16.40 -25.57 5.57
C ALA A 237 -16.06 -24.49 6.61
N VAL A 238 -16.22 -23.23 6.23
CA VAL A 238 -16.45 -22.14 7.18
C VAL A 238 -17.96 -21.91 7.16
N PRO A 239 -18.67 -22.16 8.27
CA PRO A 239 -20.09 -21.85 8.33
C PRO A 239 -20.27 -20.32 8.26
N VAL A 240 -21.26 -19.91 7.47
CA VAL A 240 -21.77 -18.54 7.34
C VAL A 240 -22.46 -18.13 8.63
#